data_AF-A0A2D6E3E6-F1
#
_entry.id   AF-A0A2D6E3E6-F1
#
_cell.length_a   1.000
_cell.length_b   1.000
_cell.length_c   1.000
_cell.angle_alpha   90.00
_cell.angle_beta   90.00
_cell.angle_gamma   90.00
#
_symmetry.space_group_name_H-M   'P 1'
#
loop_
_entity.id
_entity.type
_entity.pdbx_description
1 polymer ?
#
loop_
_entity_poly.entity_id
_entity_poly.type
_entity_poly.pdbx_seq_one_letter_code
_entity_poly.pdbx_strand_id
1 'polypeptide(L)' 'MENEKVFHESGKLLVRINPKFYRPAEVNLLKGDPTLAIEELGWKPKCKFQDLVKKMVENDLNILYHNQ' A
#
# COMPACT_ATOMS: atom_id res chain seq x y z
N MET A 1 -14.41 -0.07 -17.75
CA MET A 1 -15.34 -0.43 -16.65
C MET A 1 -15.08 -1.84 -16.08
N GLU A 2 -14.58 -2.81 -16.86
CA GLU A 2 -14.15 -4.13 -16.32
C GLU A 2 -12.84 -4.06 -15.51
N ASN A 3 -11.89 -3.20 -15.88
CA ASN A 3 -10.60 -3.03 -15.20
C ASN A 3 -10.70 -2.36 -13.81
N GLU A 4 -11.91 -2.08 -13.33
CA GLU A 4 -12.16 -1.35 -12.09
C GLU A 4 -12.66 -2.25 -10.97
N LYS A 5 -12.75 -3.57 -11.21
CA LYS A 5 -13.19 -4.58 -10.24
C LYS A 5 -12.21 -5.75 -10.25
N VAL A 6 -11.87 -6.25 -9.06
CA VAL A 6 -11.06 -7.45 -8.89
C VAL A 6 -11.90 -8.50 -8.19
N PHE A 7 -12.00 -9.68 -8.79
CA PHE A 7 -12.74 -10.82 -8.26
C PHE A 7 -11.78 -11.92 -7.81
N HIS A 8 -12.17 -12.64 -6.78
CA HIS A 8 -11.58 -13.92 -6.40
C HIS A 8 -12.00 -15.00 -7.40
N GLU A 9 -11.23 -16.09 -7.50
CA GLU A 9 -11.53 -17.25 -8.35
C GLU A 9 -12.92 -17.86 -8.08
N SER A 10 -13.41 -17.73 -6.84
CA SER A 10 -14.76 -18.15 -6.44
C SER A 10 -15.90 -17.24 -6.94
N GLY A 11 -15.59 -16.19 -7.70
CA GLY A 11 -16.55 -15.17 -8.16
C GLY A 11 -16.86 -14.06 -7.13
N LYS A 12 -16.25 -14.11 -5.94
CA LYS A 12 -16.44 -13.06 -4.91
C LYS A 12 -15.73 -11.77 -5.33
N LEU A 13 -16.44 -10.64 -5.35
CA LEU A 13 -15.83 -9.32 -5.56
C LEU A 13 -14.93 -8.95 -4.35
N LEU A 14 -13.66 -8.66 -4.60
CA LEU A 14 -12.67 -8.27 -3.58
C LEU A 14 -12.41 -6.77 -3.57
N VAL A 15 -12.23 -6.15 -4.74
CA VAL A 15 -11.88 -4.71 -4.86
C VAL A 15 -12.73 -4.06 -5.95
N ARG A 16 -13.11 -2.79 -5.74
CA ARG A 16 -13.71 -1.94 -6.78
C ARG A 16 -13.25 -0.49 -6.67
N ILE A 17 -13.20 0.23 -7.77
CA ILE A 17 -12.92 1.67 -7.78
C ILE A 17 -14.17 2.47 -7.37
N ASN A 18 -13.96 3.49 -6.54
CA ASN A 18 -14.98 4.50 -6.25
C ASN A 18 -14.52 5.85 -6.82
N PRO A 19 -15.21 6.41 -7.83
CA PRO A 19 -14.80 7.65 -8.48
C PRO A 19 -14.65 8.85 -7.55
N LYS A 20 -15.32 8.82 -6.38
CA LYS A 20 -15.20 9.89 -5.37
C LYS A 20 -13.80 10.07 -4.79
N PHE A 21 -12.91 9.07 -4.94
CA PHE A 21 -11.53 9.15 -4.45
C PHE A 21 -10.52 9.68 -5.47
N TYR A 22 -10.93 9.93 -6.73
CA TYR A 22 -10.06 10.60 -7.69
C TYR A 22 -9.85 12.06 -7.29
N ARG A 23 -8.61 12.54 -7.46
CA ARG A 23 -8.27 13.95 -7.21
C ARG A 23 -8.17 14.69 -8.55
N PRO A 24 -8.67 15.94 -8.65
CA PRO A 24 -8.54 16.74 -9.86
C PRO A 24 -7.10 17.02 -10.29
N ALA A 25 -6.17 17.06 -9.32
CA ALA A 25 -4.75 17.18 -9.54
C ALA A 25 -4.05 15.92 -8.99
N GLU A 26 -3.74 14.99 -9.89
CA GLU A 26 -3.06 13.74 -9.55
C GLU A 26 -1.54 13.89 -9.70
N VAL A 27 -0.78 13.25 -8.82
CA VAL A 27 0.68 13.20 -8.92
C VAL A 27 1.07 11.82 -9.43
N ASN A 28 1.50 11.74 -10.69
CA ASN A 28 1.74 10.45 -11.36
C ASN A 28 2.90 9.65 -10.77
N LEU A 29 3.95 10.29 -10.26
CA LEU A 29 5.12 9.62 -9.71
C LEU A 29 5.79 10.47 -8.64
N LEU A 30 6.08 9.84 -7.50
CA LEU A 30 6.96 10.39 -6.47
C LEU A 30 8.09 9.39 -6.23
N LYS A 31 9.33 9.84 -6.48
CA LYS A 31 10.54 9.05 -6.26
C LYS A 31 11.61 9.94 -5.64
N GLY A 32 11.82 9.78 -4.33
CA GLY A 32 12.87 10.49 -3.61
C GLY A 32 14.24 9.86 -3.84
N ASP A 33 15.28 10.70 -3.87
CA ASP A 33 16.68 10.30 -3.86
C ASP A 33 17.28 10.60 -2.47
N PRO A 34 17.56 9.58 -1.64
CA PRO A 34 18.09 9.78 -0.30
C PRO A 34 19.63 9.81 -0.25
N THR A 35 20.33 9.97 -1.37
CA THR A 35 21.81 9.91 -1.44
C THR A 35 22.49 10.79 -0.38
N LEU A 36 22.08 12.06 -0.23
CA LEU A 36 22.66 12.97 0.77
C LEU A 36 22.53 12.44 2.21
N ALA A 37 21.39 11.86 2.57
CA ALA A 37 21.18 11.32 3.92
C ALA A 37 22.02 10.05 4.16
N ILE A 38 22.27 9.26 3.12
CA ILE A 38 23.14 8.09 3.22
C ILE A 38 24.59 8.53 3.43
N GLU A 39 25.05 9.52 2.68
CA GLU A 39 26.44 9.99 2.70
C GLU A 39 26.77 10.72 4.01
N GLU A 40 25.93 11.69 4.40
CA GLU A 40 26.23 12.56 5.54
C GLU A 40 25.86 11.95 6.89
N LEU A 41 24.82 11.10 6.91
CA LEU A 41 24.27 10.57 8.17
C LEU A 41 24.46 9.06 8.31
N GLY A 42 24.98 8.37 7.28
CA GLY A 42 25.03 6.91 7.25
C GLY A 42 23.63 6.27 7.27
N TRP A 43 22.58 7.05 7.03
CA TRP A 43 21.20 6.59 7.18
C TRP A 43 20.84 5.61 6.06
N LYS A 44 20.11 4.53 6.40
CA LYS A 44 19.59 3.57 5.40
C LYS A 44 18.18 3.13 5.77
N PRO A 45 17.27 2.95 4.79
CA PRO A 45 15.94 2.43 5.05
C PRO A 45 16.05 0.97 5.52
N LYS A 46 15.38 0.65 6.63
CA LYS A 46 15.40 -0.69 7.24
C LYS A 46 14.22 -1.58 6.82
N CYS A 47 13.23 -1.03 6.12
CA CYS A 47 12.01 -1.73 5.74
C CYS A 47 11.82 -1.67 4.23
N LYS A 48 11.64 -2.83 3.59
CA LYS A 48 11.23 -2.89 2.18
C LYS A 48 9.71 -2.70 2.09
N PHE A 49 9.24 -2.35 0.90
CA PHE A 49 7.81 -2.16 0.64
C PHE A 49 6.97 -3.40 0.96
N GLN A 50 7.40 -4.58 0.51
CA GLN A 50 6.69 -5.84 0.78
C GLN A 50 6.63 -6.17 2.28
N ASP A 51 7.71 -5.92 3.01
CA ASP A 51 7.74 -6.12 4.47
C ASP A 51 6.77 -5.17 5.18
N LEU A 52 6.66 -3.93 4.70
CA LEU A 52 5.71 -2.96 5.24
C LEU A 52 4.27 -3.41 5.02
N VAL A 53 3.92 -3.82 3.78
CA VAL A 53 2.59 -4.35 3.45
C VAL A 53 2.25 -5.54 4.35
N LYS A 54 3.18 -6.49 4.49
CA LYS A 54 3.00 -7.66 5.35
C LYS A 54 2.73 -7.27 6.80
N LYS A 55 3.56 -6.39 7.38
CA LYS A 55 3.39 -5.92 8.77
C LYS A 55 2.03 -5.26 9.02
N MET A 56 1.56 -4.46 8.06
CA MET A 56 0.27 -3.79 8.17
C MET A 56 -0.88 -4.80 8.15
N VAL A 57 -0.90 -5.72 7.19
CA VAL A 57 -1.96 -6.73 7.06
C VAL A 57 -1.97 -7.68 8.26
N GLU A 58 -0.81 -8.17 8.71
CA GLU A 58 -0.71 -9.04 9.88
C GLU A 58 -1.27 -8.36 11.14
N ASN A 59 -0.96 -7.08 11.33
CA ASN A 59 -1.50 -6.32 12.44
C ASN A 59 -3.02 -6.17 12.36
N ASP A 60 -3.57 -5.84 11.19
CA ASP A 60 -5.02 -5.70 11.01
C ASP A 60 -5.75 -7.03 11.25
N LEU A 61 -5.19 -8.16 10.78
CA LEU A 61 -5.73 -9.49 11.08
C LEU A 61 -5.69 -9.78 12.58
N ASN A 62 -4.57 -9.48 13.25
CA ASN A 62 -4.46 -9.67 14.70
C ASN A 62 -5.54 -8.88 15.45
N ILE A 63 -5.76 -7.61 15.08
CA ILE A 63 -6.82 -6.78 15.68
C ILE A 63 -8.21 -7.38 15.46
N LEU A 64 -8.48 -7.92 14.26
CA LEU A 64 -9.79 -8.49 13.92
C LEU A 64 -10.09 -9.81 14.63
N TYR A 65 -9.06 -10.63 14.90
CA TYR A 65 -9.22 -11.95 15.49
C TYR A 65 -8.94 -12.02 17.00
N HIS A 66 -8.22 -11.05 17.59
CA HIS A 66 -7.98 -10.98 19.04
C HIS A 66 -9.06 -10.21 19.81
N ASN A 67 -9.91 -9.42 19.14
CA ASN A 67 -11.04 -8.71 19.75
C ASN A 67 -12.37 -9.46 19.57
N GLN A 68 -12.34 -10.79 19.45
CA GLN A 68 -13.51 -11.67 19.51
C GLN A 68 -13.45 -12.56 20.75
#